data_AF-A0A4Y2G6D8-F1
#
_entry.id   AF-A0A4Y2G6D8-F1
#
_cell.length_a   1.000
_cell.length_b   1.000
_cell.length_c   1.000
_cell.angle_alpha   90.00
_cell.angle_beta   90.00
_cell.angle_gamma   90.00
#
_symmetry.space_group_name_H-M   'P 1'
#
loop_
_entity.id
_entity.type
_entity.pdbx_description
1 polymer ?
#
loop_
_entity_poly.entity_id
_entity_poly.type
_entity_poly.pdbx_seq_one_letter_code
_entity_poly.pdbx_strand_id
1 'polypeptide(L)'
;MTKDGNISTKHLSSYCVDNVNKLEVKIRSQCPHLLDIDGDSCHHVHNTAKQFSEPFGMHVESLCTDIHNDLKWSPDLHAIFSEICCALKVKCTIPKTFVSFRWLSIYDIAQDLLRLLGALTVFYFPFLSAMNSSQFLHIVVNVYKACNVGNTARDHIRNLQKTLAMKALTQADKECKERITKKLIDQRLETQLIV
;
A
#
# COMPACT_ATOMS: atom_id res chain seq x y z
N MET A 1 -2.98 -50.45 -20.65
CA MET A 1 -3.89 -49.30 -20.87
C MET A 1 -4.82 -49.18 -19.68
N THR A 2 -4.60 -48.16 -18.85
CA THR A 2 -5.51 -47.45 -17.90
C THR A 2 -4.61 -46.34 -17.32
N LYS A 3 -4.47 -45.17 -17.98
CA LYS A 3 -5.33 -43.98 -17.88
C LYS A 3 -5.72 -43.66 -16.43
N ASP A 4 -4.85 -42.94 -15.72
CA ASP A 4 -5.13 -41.58 -15.22
C ASP A 4 -3.90 -41.05 -14.44
N GLY A 5 -3.12 -40.23 -15.14
CA GLY A 5 -1.86 -39.63 -14.67
C GLY A 5 -2.09 -38.43 -13.77
N ASN A 6 -2.68 -38.62 -12.59
CA ASN A 6 -2.65 -37.61 -11.54
C ASN A 6 -1.42 -37.84 -10.66
N ILE A 7 -0.31 -37.22 -11.03
CA ILE A 7 0.83 -37.06 -10.13
C ILE A 7 0.33 -36.17 -8.98
N SER A 8 0.35 -36.70 -7.75
CA SER A 8 -0.05 -35.94 -6.56
C SER A 8 0.71 -34.60 -6.51
N THR A 9 0.01 -33.50 -6.26
CA THR A 9 0.61 -32.16 -6.11
C THR A 9 1.73 -32.13 -5.07
N LYS A 10 1.66 -33.01 -4.04
CA LYS A 10 2.75 -33.22 -3.08
C LYS A 10 4.00 -33.83 -3.71
N HIS A 11 3.84 -34.75 -4.66
CA HIS A 11 4.94 -35.38 -5.39
C HIS A 11 5.58 -34.41 -6.39
N LEU A 12 4.79 -33.59 -7.08
CA LEU A 12 5.31 -32.52 -7.93
C LEU A 12 6.06 -31.46 -7.12
N SER A 13 5.52 -31.06 -5.96
CA SER A 13 6.18 -30.10 -5.07
C SER A 13 7.50 -30.67 -4.51
N SER A 14 7.50 -31.91 -4.01
CA SER A 14 8.72 -32.59 -3.55
C SER A 14 9.75 -32.70 -4.66
N TYR A 15 9.36 -33.12 -5.87
CA TYR A 15 10.26 -33.25 -7.01
C TYR A 15 10.86 -31.90 -7.44
N CYS A 16 10.06 -30.82 -7.43
CA CYS A 16 10.55 -29.48 -7.71
C CYS A 16 11.52 -28.99 -6.63
N VAL A 17 11.20 -29.19 -5.34
CA VAL A 17 12.06 -28.82 -4.21
C VAL A 17 13.37 -29.61 -4.21
N ASP A 18 13.30 -30.93 -4.46
CA ASP A 18 14.46 -31.81 -4.53
C ASP A 18 15.38 -31.45 -5.69
N ASN A 19 14.84 -31.01 -6.84
CA ASN A 19 15.63 -30.56 -7.97
C ASN A 19 16.25 -29.18 -7.75
N VAL A 20 15.57 -28.26 -7.06
CA VAL A 20 16.14 -26.96 -6.66
C VAL A 20 17.28 -27.17 -5.66
N ASN A 21 17.10 -28.03 -4.66
CA ASN A 21 18.14 -28.35 -3.68
C ASN A 21 19.33 -29.07 -4.34
N LYS A 22 19.09 -30.02 -5.25
CA LYS A 22 20.15 -30.68 -6.02
C LYS A 22 20.88 -29.73 -6.95
N LEU A 23 20.18 -28.78 -7.55
CA LEU A 23 20.77 -27.75 -8.40
C LEU A 23 21.66 -26.82 -7.57
N GLU A 24 21.19 -26.35 -6.41
CA GLU A 24 22.00 -25.53 -5.51
C GLU A 24 23.26 -26.27 -5.06
N VAL A 25 23.14 -27.52 -4.60
CA VAL A 25 24.29 -28.36 -4.21
C VAL A 25 25.28 -28.51 -5.36
N LYS A 26 24.79 -28.71 -6.59
CA LYS A 26 25.64 -28.85 -7.78
C LYS A 26 26.32 -27.54 -8.15
N ILE A 27 25.65 -26.39 -8.00
CA ILE A 27 26.26 -25.08 -8.22
C ILE A 27 27.27 -24.76 -7.11
N ARG A 28 27.00 -25.08 -5.83
CA ARG A 28 27.97 -24.94 -4.72
C ARG A 28 29.24 -25.78 -4.97
N SER A 29 29.07 -26.96 -5.57
CA SER A 29 30.16 -27.87 -5.90
C SER A 29 30.97 -27.44 -7.13
N GLN A 30 30.30 -27.01 -8.20
CA GLN A 30 30.93 -26.87 -9.53
C GLN A 30 31.22 -25.42 -9.89
N CYS A 31 30.37 -24.49 -9.45
CA CYS A 31 30.45 -23.08 -9.77
C CYS A 31 30.08 -22.23 -8.54
N PRO A 32 30.82 -22.32 -7.42
CA PRO A 32 30.46 -21.63 -6.17
C PRO A 32 30.36 -20.12 -6.32
N HIS A 33 31.10 -19.53 -7.26
CA HIS A 33 31.05 -18.12 -7.63
C HIS A 33 29.70 -17.67 -8.23
N LEU A 34 28.88 -18.60 -8.75
CA LEU A 34 27.50 -18.28 -9.21
C LEU A 34 26.48 -18.23 -8.07
N LEU A 35 26.86 -18.72 -6.88
CA LEU A 35 26.09 -18.59 -5.63
C LEU A 35 26.69 -17.56 -4.68
N ASP A 36 27.84 -17.00 -5.03
CA ASP A 36 28.46 -15.90 -4.31
C ASP A 36 27.71 -14.60 -4.64
N ILE A 37 26.55 -14.44 -4.01
CA ILE A 37 25.75 -13.21 -4.06
C ILE A 37 26.27 -12.20 -3.01
N ASP A 38 27.24 -12.58 -2.19
CA ASP A 38 27.86 -11.71 -1.17
C ASP A 38 28.76 -10.63 -1.77
N GLY A 39 28.90 -10.58 -3.10
CA GLY A 39 29.52 -9.47 -3.84
C GLY A 39 28.57 -8.69 -4.76
N ASP A 40 27.30 -9.10 -4.91
CA ASP A 40 26.36 -8.32 -5.72
C ASP A 40 25.93 -7.08 -4.95
N SER A 41 26.27 -5.92 -5.49
CA SER A 41 25.88 -4.62 -4.95
C SER A 41 24.36 -4.53 -4.71
N CYS A 42 23.53 -5.19 -5.54
CA CYS A 42 22.09 -5.23 -5.33
C CYS A 42 21.69 -5.97 -4.06
N HIS A 43 22.41 -7.04 -3.70
CA HIS A 43 22.17 -7.81 -2.47
C HIS A 43 22.64 -7.06 -1.23
N HIS A 44 23.80 -6.39 -1.29
CA HIS A 44 24.24 -5.50 -0.21
C HIS A 44 23.26 -4.34 0.02
N VAL A 45 22.78 -3.70 -1.05
CA VAL A 45 21.80 -2.62 -0.94
C VAL A 45 20.48 -3.16 -0.39
N HIS A 46 20.03 -4.34 -0.82
CA HIS A 46 18.84 -4.97 -0.27
C HIS A 46 18.97 -5.27 1.23
N ASN A 47 20.07 -5.88 1.67
CA ASN A 47 20.29 -6.24 3.07
C ASN A 47 20.46 -4.99 3.94
N THR A 48 21.17 -3.98 3.45
CA THR A 48 21.31 -2.68 4.12
C THR A 48 19.96 -1.99 4.26
N ALA A 49 19.16 -1.96 3.19
CA ALA A 49 17.82 -1.38 3.23
C ALA A 49 16.90 -2.15 4.19
N LYS A 50 16.98 -3.49 4.20
CA LYS A 50 16.21 -4.35 5.10
C LYS A 50 16.56 -4.06 6.56
N GLN A 51 17.85 -4.04 6.91
CA GLN A 51 18.31 -3.70 8.27
C GLN A 51 17.93 -2.27 8.66
N PHE A 52 18.07 -1.32 7.73
CA PHE A 52 17.61 0.06 7.95
C PHE A 52 16.11 0.12 8.21
N SER A 53 15.30 -0.65 7.47
CA SER A 53 13.84 -0.66 7.60
C SER A 53 13.31 -1.41 8.83
N GLU A 54 14.10 -2.31 9.42
CA GLU A 54 13.66 -3.23 10.49
C GLU A 54 13.08 -2.50 11.71
N PRO A 55 13.68 -1.41 12.23
CA PRO A 55 13.10 -0.64 13.33
C PRO A 55 11.77 0.05 12.99
N PHE A 56 11.42 0.20 11.71
CA PHE A 56 10.19 0.86 11.27
C PHE A 56 8.99 -0.09 11.18
N GLY A 57 9.16 -1.39 11.46
CA GLY A 57 8.05 -2.31 11.71
C GLY A 57 7.03 -2.43 10.57
N MET A 58 7.46 -2.29 9.32
CA MET A 58 6.61 -2.33 8.11
C MET A 58 5.52 -1.24 8.04
N HIS A 59 5.64 -0.15 8.81
CA HIS A 59 4.57 0.85 8.91
C HIS A 59 4.19 1.49 7.56
N VAL A 60 5.18 1.79 6.71
CA VAL A 60 4.96 2.42 5.40
C VAL A 60 4.36 1.40 4.44
N GLU A 61 4.89 0.19 4.43
CA GLU A 61 4.44 -0.92 3.60
C GLU A 61 3.00 -1.31 3.89
N SER A 62 2.64 -1.40 5.17
CA SER A 62 1.27 -1.67 5.61
C SER A 62 0.32 -0.57 5.17
N LEU A 63 0.68 0.71 5.33
CA LEU A 63 -0.14 1.83 4.86
C LEU A 63 -0.34 1.80 3.35
N CYS A 64 0.74 1.62 2.58
CA CYS A 64 0.69 1.49 1.13
C CYS A 64 -0.20 0.32 0.69
N THR A 65 -0.11 -0.81 1.41
CA THR A 65 -0.90 -2.02 1.14
C THR A 65 -2.38 -1.81 1.43
N ASP A 66 -2.71 -1.21 2.56
CA ASP A 66 -4.08 -0.91 2.97
C ASP A 66 -4.76 0.02 1.94
N ILE A 67 -4.08 1.12 1.54
CA ILE A 67 -4.58 2.05 0.51
C ILE A 67 -4.67 1.37 -0.86
N HIS A 68 -3.67 0.58 -1.25
CA HIS A 68 -3.70 -0.15 -2.51
C HIS A 68 -4.88 -1.09 -2.59
N ASN A 69 -5.14 -1.86 -1.53
CA ASN A 69 -6.23 -2.83 -1.52
C ASN A 69 -7.60 -2.15 -1.64
N ASP A 70 -7.81 -1.03 -0.96
CA ASP A 70 -9.04 -0.23 -1.08
C ASP A 70 -9.30 0.21 -2.52
N LEU A 71 -8.29 0.80 -3.16
CA LEU A 71 -8.43 1.40 -4.48
C LEU A 71 -8.36 0.37 -5.61
N LYS A 72 -7.67 -0.75 -5.41
CA LYS A 72 -7.53 -1.81 -6.41
C LYS A 72 -8.75 -2.72 -6.46
N TRP A 73 -9.28 -3.12 -5.31
CA TRP A 73 -10.28 -4.19 -5.22
C TRP A 73 -11.71 -3.68 -5.01
N SER A 74 -11.90 -2.39 -4.70
CA SER A 74 -13.23 -1.79 -4.54
C SER A 74 -13.47 -0.76 -5.66
N PRO A 75 -14.14 -1.15 -6.77
CA PRO A 75 -14.35 -0.27 -7.93
C PRO A 75 -15.11 1.02 -7.58
N ASP A 76 -16.00 0.96 -6.61
CA ASP A 76 -16.78 2.09 -6.13
C ASP A 76 -15.95 3.09 -5.31
N LEU A 77 -15.06 2.59 -4.43
CA LEU A 77 -14.10 3.44 -3.72
C LEU A 77 -13.14 4.11 -4.71
N HIS A 78 -12.67 3.36 -5.71
CA HIS A 78 -11.84 3.92 -6.77
C HIS A 78 -12.57 5.01 -7.56
N ALA A 79 -13.82 4.79 -7.98
CA ALA A 79 -14.60 5.78 -8.70
C ALA A 79 -14.73 7.09 -7.89
N ILE A 80 -15.13 6.97 -6.62
CA ILE A 80 -15.25 8.13 -5.72
C ILE A 80 -13.90 8.83 -5.53
N PHE A 81 -12.82 8.08 -5.32
CA PHE A 81 -11.48 8.64 -5.17
C PHE A 81 -11.04 9.39 -6.43
N SER A 82 -11.33 8.85 -7.61
CA SER A 82 -11.03 9.48 -8.90
C SER A 82 -11.80 10.79 -9.09
N GLU A 83 -13.09 10.82 -8.70
CA GLU A 83 -13.90 12.05 -8.72
C GLU A 83 -13.36 13.11 -7.75
N ILE A 84 -12.94 12.72 -6.53
CA ILE A 84 -12.28 13.62 -5.59
C ILE A 84 -10.98 14.17 -6.19
N CYS A 85 -10.14 13.32 -6.78
CA CYS A 85 -8.92 13.75 -7.46
C CYS A 85 -9.21 14.78 -8.56
N CYS A 86 -10.25 14.53 -9.38
CA CYS A 86 -10.71 15.45 -10.42
C CYS A 86 -11.13 16.81 -9.83
N ALA A 87 -11.94 16.81 -8.78
CA ALA A 87 -12.39 18.03 -8.10
C ALA A 87 -11.24 18.83 -7.45
N LEU A 88 -10.20 18.13 -6.99
CA LEU A 88 -8.97 18.72 -6.45
C LEU A 88 -7.95 19.11 -7.53
N LYS A 89 -8.23 18.84 -8.82
CA LYS A 89 -7.30 19.04 -9.95
C LYS A 89 -5.97 18.29 -9.76
N VAL A 90 -6.02 17.13 -9.12
CA VAL A 90 -4.87 16.23 -8.94
C VAL A 90 -5.04 15.04 -9.88
N LYS A 91 -3.99 14.66 -10.60
CA LYS A 91 -4.02 13.48 -11.47
C LYS A 91 -4.22 12.22 -10.62
N CYS A 92 -5.33 11.53 -10.80
CA CYS A 92 -5.56 10.23 -10.18
C CYS A 92 -4.63 9.17 -10.78
N THR A 93 -4.02 8.36 -9.94
CA THR A 93 -3.16 7.23 -10.31
C THR A 93 -3.41 6.08 -9.36
N ILE A 94 -3.28 4.86 -9.88
CA ILE A 94 -3.31 3.63 -9.09
C ILE A 94 -2.10 2.79 -9.51
N PRO A 95 -1.30 2.29 -8.55
CA PRO A 95 -0.24 1.35 -8.86
C PRO A 95 -0.80 0.14 -9.62
N LYS A 96 -0.30 -0.07 -10.85
CA LYS A 96 -0.76 -1.18 -11.70
C LYS A 96 -0.39 -2.56 -11.12
N THR A 97 0.73 -2.63 -10.41
CA THR A 97 1.30 -3.85 -9.85
C THR A 97 1.67 -3.63 -8.39
N PHE A 98 1.34 -4.60 -7.54
CA PHE A 98 1.94 -4.70 -6.21
C PHE A 98 3.39 -5.10 -6.40
N VAL A 99 4.32 -4.21 -6.11
CA VAL A 99 5.74 -4.51 -6.29
C VAL A 99 6.23 -5.14 -4.98
N SER A 100 6.52 -6.43 -5.05
CA SER A 100 6.85 -7.29 -3.90
C SER A 100 8.07 -6.77 -3.14
N PHE A 101 7.92 -6.57 -1.81
CA PHE A 101 8.90 -6.54 -0.72
C PHE A 101 10.39 -6.20 -1.00
N ARG A 102 10.71 -5.44 -2.04
CA ARG A 102 12.08 -5.13 -2.47
C ARG A 102 12.23 -3.63 -2.54
N TRP A 103 12.69 -3.02 -1.45
CA TRP A 103 13.12 -1.62 -1.26
C TRP A 103 12.79 -0.59 -2.38
N LEU A 104 13.27 -0.76 -3.61
CA LEU A 104 12.91 0.06 -4.78
C LEU A 104 11.40 0.13 -5.07
N SER A 105 10.68 -0.94 -4.77
CA SER A 105 9.24 -1.09 -4.97
C SER A 105 8.42 -0.09 -4.17
N ILE A 106 8.84 0.18 -2.94
CA ILE A 106 8.15 1.06 -2.02
C ILE A 106 8.40 2.52 -2.42
N TYR A 107 9.59 2.84 -2.95
CA TYR A 107 9.94 4.20 -3.34
C TYR A 107 8.95 4.79 -4.35
N ASP A 108 8.71 4.10 -5.46
CA ASP A 108 7.80 4.60 -6.51
C ASP A 108 6.37 4.78 -5.98
N ILE A 109 5.91 3.83 -5.15
CA ILE A 109 4.57 3.87 -4.56
C ILE A 109 4.47 5.01 -3.54
N ALA A 110 5.46 5.15 -2.66
CA ALA A 110 5.49 6.17 -1.62
C ALA A 110 5.56 7.58 -2.24
N GLN A 111 6.34 7.76 -3.31
CA GLN A 111 6.43 9.03 -4.01
C GLN A 111 5.08 9.42 -4.65
N ASP A 112 4.39 8.46 -5.26
CA ASP A 112 3.08 8.73 -5.87
C ASP A 112 1.98 8.95 -4.81
N LEU A 113 1.99 8.19 -3.71
CA LEU A 113 1.11 8.41 -2.57
C LEU A 113 1.34 9.76 -1.90
N LEU A 114 2.60 10.21 -1.81
CA LEU A 114 2.93 11.54 -1.29
C LEU A 114 2.31 12.65 -2.14
N ARG A 115 2.35 12.50 -3.47
CA ARG A 115 1.67 13.43 -4.40
C ARG A 115 0.15 13.40 -4.22
N LEU A 116 -0.42 12.23 -3.95
CA LEU A 116 -1.86 12.05 -3.71
C LEU A 116 -2.30 12.36 -2.28
N LEU A 117 -1.39 12.69 -1.36
CA LEU A 117 -1.64 12.76 0.08
C LEU A 117 -2.81 13.69 0.44
N GLY A 118 -2.93 14.83 -0.25
CA GLY A 118 -4.06 15.74 -0.09
C GLY A 118 -5.40 15.11 -0.48
N ALA A 119 -5.44 14.43 -1.63
CA ALA A 119 -6.64 13.75 -2.11
C ALA A 119 -7.02 12.56 -1.20
N LEU A 120 -6.04 11.78 -0.76
CA LEU A 120 -6.23 10.68 0.19
C LEU A 120 -6.76 11.19 1.54
N THR A 121 -6.24 12.33 2.02
CA THR A 121 -6.72 12.97 3.26
C THR A 121 -8.21 13.32 3.15
N VAL A 122 -8.62 13.92 2.03
CA VAL A 122 -10.03 14.28 1.77
C VAL A 122 -10.90 13.03 1.62
N PHE A 123 -10.41 12.01 0.92
CA PHE A 123 -11.12 10.76 0.68
C PHE A 123 -11.35 9.96 1.97
N TYR A 124 -10.33 9.85 2.84
CA TYR A 124 -10.45 9.08 4.08
C TYR A 124 -11.09 9.84 5.25
N PHE A 125 -11.22 11.16 5.15
CA PHE A 125 -11.82 12.00 6.18
C PHE A 125 -13.19 11.52 6.73
N PRO A 126 -14.14 11.02 5.90
CA PRO A 126 -15.46 10.60 6.38
C PRO A 126 -15.45 9.35 7.25
N PHE A 127 -14.34 8.61 7.28
CA PHE A 127 -14.19 7.42 8.12
C PHE A 127 -13.68 7.74 9.53
N LEU A 128 -13.37 9.01 9.83
CA LEU A 128 -13.09 9.44 11.19
C LEU A 128 -14.35 9.32 12.05
N SER A 129 -14.15 9.09 13.35
CA SER A 129 -15.24 9.22 14.32
C SER A 129 -15.80 10.65 14.29
N ALA A 130 -17.07 10.81 14.70
CA ALA A 130 -17.71 12.12 14.73
C ALA A 130 -16.95 13.13 15.60
N MET A 131 -16.37 12.68 16.72
CA MET A 131 -15.55 13.48 17.61
C MET A 131 -14.28 13.99 16.90
N ASN A 132 -13.56 13.10 16.22
CA ASN A 132 -12.31 13.42 15.54
C ASN A 132 -12.52 14.28 14.27
N SER A 133 -13.64 14.08 13.57
CA SER A 133 -13.96 14.83 12.35
C SER A 133 -13.97 16.35 12.58
N SER A 134 -14.53 16.80 13.71
CA SER A 134 -14.58 18.23 14.05
C SER A 134 -13.19 18.83 14.30
N GLN A 135 -12.34 18.09 15.02
CA GLN A 135 -10.98 18.49 15.37
C GLN A 135 -10.08 18.63 14.13
N PHE A 136 -10.21 17.71 13.18
CA PHE A 136 -9.32 17.63 12.02
C PHE A 136 -9.87 18.29 10.75
N LEU A 137 -11.04 18.94 10.81
CA LEU A 137 -11.65 19.61 9.66
C LEU A 137 -10.71 20.64 9.00
N HIS A 138 -9.87 21.31 9.81
CA HIS A 138 -8.90 22.28 9.32
C HIS A 138 -7.90 21.69 8.31
N ILE A 139 -7.57 20.39 8.41
CA ILE A 139 -6.66 19.70 7.48
C ILE A 139 -7.29 19.62 6.09
N VAL A 140 -8.56 19.23 6.00
CA VAL A 140 -9.31 19.20 4.73
C VAL A 140 -9.45 20.60 4.14
N VAL A 141 -9.73 21.60 4.98
CA VAL A 141 -9.80 23.01 4.55
C VAL A 141 -8.47 23.49 3.98
N ASN A 142 -7.34 23.08 4.57
CA ASN A 142 -6.02 23.42 4.06
C ASN A 142 -5.74 22.78 2.70
N VAL A 143 -6.17 21.53 2.47
CA VAL A 143 -6.10 20.90 1.13
C VAL A 143 -6.93 21.70 0.12
N TYR A 144 -8.15 22.11 0.47
CA TYR A 144 -8.99 22.92 -0.43
C TYR A 144 -8.36 24.27 -0.78
N LYS A 145 -7.68 24.91 0.17
CA LYS A 145 -6.94 26.15 -0.06
C LYS A 145 -5.76 25.91 -1.00
N ALA A 146 -4.95 24.88 -0.74
CA ALA A 146 -3.77 24.55 -1.54
C ALA A 146 -4.13 24.21 -3.01
N CYS A 147 -5.25 23.51 -3.22
CA CYS A 147 -5.74 23.14 -4.55
C CYS A 147 -6.65 24.20 -5.22
N ASN A 148 -6.84 25.38 -4.58
CA ASN A 148 -7.75 26.43 -5.04
C ASN A 148 -9.15 25.92 -5.43
N VAL A 149 -9.75 25.14 -4.51
CA VAL A 149 -11.04 24.48 -4.72
C VAL A 149 -12.17 25.47 -4.42
N GLY A 150 -13.01 25.75 -5.42
CA GLY A 150 -14.19 26.59 -5.30
C GLY A 150 -15.38 25.91 -4.60
N ASN A 151 -16.41 26.69 -4.24
CA ASN A 151 -17.55 26.20 -3.45
C ASN A 151 -18.30 25.04 -4.10
N THR A 152 -18.60 25.12 -5.40
CA THR A 152 -19.27 24.04 -6.14
C THR A 152 -18.53 22.71 -6.05
N ALA A 153 -17.19 22.74 -6.20
CA ALA A 153 -16.37 21.55 -6.08
C ALA A 153 -16.32 21.02 -4.64
N ARG A 154 -16.29 21.91 -3.62
CA ARG A 154 -16.39 21.50 -2.21
C ARG A 154 -17.73 20.83 -1.90
N ASP A 155 -18.83 21.33 -2.43
CA ASP A 155 -20.16 20.75 -2.20
C ASP A 155 -20.29 19.39 -2.90
N HIS A 156 -19.73 19.25 -4.10
CA HIS A 156 -19.62 17.95 -4.76
C HIS A 156 -18.79 16.95 -3.94
N ILE A 157 -17.60 17.34 -3.46
CA ILE A 157 -16.77 16.50 -2.59
C ILE A 157 -17.52 16.11 -1.31
N ARG A 158 -18.25 17.03 -0.67
CA ARG A 158 -19.06 16.72 0.52
C ARG A 158 -20.13 15.67 0.25
N ASN A 159 -20.75 15.69 -0.93
CA ASN A 159 -21.73 14.68 -1.30
C ASN A 159 -21.07 13.31 -1.50
N LEU A 160 -19.90 13.25 -2.14
CA LEU A 160 -19.11 12.02 -2.23
C LEU A 160 -18.72 11.48 -0.85
N GLN A 161 -18.30 12.36 0.04
CA GLN A 161 -17.94 12.03 1.42
C GLN A 161 -19.13 11.47 2.22
N LYS A 162 -20.35 11.99 2.02
CA LYS A 162 -21.57 11.41 2.61
C LYS A 162 -21.82 9.99 2.11
N THR A 163 -21.63 9.74 0.81
CA THR A 163 -21.73 8.39 0.23
C THR A 163 -20.74 7.42 0.89
N LEU A 164 -19.49 7.85 1.09
CA LEU A 164 -18.47 7.04 1.77
C LEU A 164 -18.85 6.73 3.23
N ALA A 165 -19.36 7.72 3.97
CA ALA A 165 -19.74 7.56 5.37
C ALA A 165 -20.92 6.58 5.57
N MET A 166 -21.81 6.46 4.58
CA MET A 166 -22.96 5.54 4.63
C MET A 166 -22.60 4.10 4.21
N LYS A 167 -21.38 3.86 3.72
CA LYS A 167 -21.00 2.54 3.21
C LYS A 167 -20.97 1.52 4.36
N ALA A 168 -21.64 0.39 4.17
CA ALA A 168 -21.59 -0.72 5.11
C ALA A 168 -20.19 -1.35 5.07
N LEU A 169 -19.46 -1.29 6.19
CA LEU A 169 -18.11 -1.80 6.32
C LEU A 169 -18.10 -3.06 7.19
N THR A 170 -17.34 -4.06 6.77
CA THR A 170 -17.01 -5.20 7.63
C THR A 170 -16.11 -4.75 8.79
N GLN A 171 -15.94 -5.58 9.81
CA GLN A 171 -15.04 -5.25 10.92
C GLN A 171 -13.59 -5.06 10.44
N ALA A 172 -13.12 -5.92 9.54
CA ALA A 172 -11.78 -5.81 8.94
C ALA A 172 -11.62 -4.50 8.14
N ASP A 173 -12.65 -4.09 7.41
CA ASP A 173 -12.63 -2.81 6.68
C ASP A 173 -12.54 -1.63 7.64
N LYS A 174 -13.30 -1.65 8.74
CA LYS A 174 -13.25 -0.59 9.77
C LYS A 174 -11.86 -0.46 10.37
N GLU A 175 -11.24 -1.57 10.76
CA GLU A 175 -9.89 -1.59 11.31
C GLU A 175 -8.86 -1.06 10.30
N CYS A 176 -9.02 -1.42 9.02
CA CYS A 176 -8.21 -0.87 7.93
C CYS A 176 -8.37 0.66 7.82
N LYS A 177 -9.61 1.18 7.80
CA LYS A 177 -9.87 2.63 7.75
C LYS A 177 -9.34 3.36 8.98
N GLU A 178 -9.43 2.74 10.15
CA GLU A 178 -8.90 3.29 11.40
C GLU A 178 -7.37 3.43 11.34
N ARG A 179 -6.64 2.40 10.88
CA ARG A 179 -5.18 2.50 10.69
C ARG A 179 -4.80 3.60 9.71
N ILE A 180 -5.48 3.67 8.56
CA ILE A 180 -5.21 4.68 7.54
C ILE A 180 -5.48 6.08 8.09
N THR A 181 -6.66 6.32 8.68
CA THR A 181 -7.05 7.65 9.18
C THR A 181 -6.18 8.09 10.35
N LYS A 182 -5.81 7.17 11.24
CA LYS A 182 -4.85 7.43 12.31
C LYS A 182 -3.53 7.95 11.75
N LYS A 183 -2.98 7.32 10.70
CA LYS A 183 -1.70 7.78 10.13
C LYS A 183 -1.81 9.04 9.27
N LEU A 184 -2.86 9.16 8.46
CA LEU A 184 -3.02 10.29 7.52
C LEU A 184 -3.44 11.59 8.20
N ILE A 185 -4.12 11.51 9.34
CA ILE A 185 -4.84 12.64 9.94
C ILE A 185 -4.43 12.87 11.40
N ASP A 186 -4.66 11.88 12.27
CA ASP A 186 -4.46 12.02 13.72
C ASP A 186 -2.97 12.15 14.09
N GLN A 187 -2.20 11.12 13.75
CA GLN A 187 -0.76 11.00 13.99
C GLN A 187 0.07 11.42 12.76
N ARG A 188 -0.44 12.40 11.99
CA ARG A 188 0.17 12.82 10.73
C ARG A 188 1.60 13.32 10.88
N LEU A 189 1.89 14.02 11.98
CA LEU A 189 3.19 14.60 12.30
C LEU A 189 3.95 13.80 13.37
N GLU A 190 3.33 12.77 13.95
CA GLU A 190 3.97 11.94 14.95
C GLU A 190 4.92 10.96 14.26
N THR A 191 6.20 11.13 14.57
CA THR A 191 7.25 10.16 14.27
C THR A 191 7.83 9.74 15.61
N GLN A 192 7.49 8.53 16.06
CA GLN A 192 8.19 7.94 17.21
C GLN A 192 9.44 7.26 16.67
N LEU A 193 10.62 7.77 17.05
CA LEU A 193 11.84 6.99 16.93
C LEU A 193 11.72 5.82 17.91
N ILE A 194 11.71 4.60 17.40
CA ILE A 194 11.92 3.43 18.25
C ILE A 194 13.41 3.43 18.60
N VAL A 195 13.73 3.76 19.86
CA VAL A 195 15.07 3.68 20.44
C VAL A 195 15.19 2.36 21.19
#